data_AF-A0A950RJH4-F1
#
_entry.id   AF-A0A950RJH4-F1
#
_cell.length_a   1.000
_cell.length_b   1.000
_cell.length_c   1.000
_cell.angle_alpha   90.00
_cell.angle_beta   90.00
_cell.angle_gamma   90.00
#
_symmetry.space_group_name_H-M   'P 1'
#
loop_
_entity.id
_entity.type
_entity.pdbx_description
1 polymer ?
#
loop_
_entity_poly.entity_id
_entity_poly.type
_entity_poly.pdbx_seq_one_letter_code
_entity_poly.pdbx_strand_id
1 'polypeptide(L)'
;ERIPLDDDLFGKELNGTALASVRCRRERADGSGPDTEYRNVPPFLEGIRVQNRWVVVYSKYDLGCALEKHQSTDCLGHDYASALKLGTAAVLYAMMR
;
A
#
# COMPACT_ATOMS: atom_id res chain seq x y z
N GLU A 1 2.67 -3.58 13.50
CA GLU A 1 1.89 -4.80 13.19
C GLU A 1 1.27 -4.67 11.80
N ARG A 2 0.89 -5.78 11.15
CA ARG A 2 0.22 -5.72 9.85
C ARG A 2 -1.20 -5.16 10.02
N ILE A 3 -1.58 -4.19 9.18
CA ILE A 3 -2.94 -3.68 9.15
C ILE A 3 -3.86 -4.77 8.57
N PRO A 4 -4.93 -5.18 9.29
CA PRO A 4 -5.87 -6.20 8.81
C PRO A 4 -6.52 -5.82 7.47
N LEU A 5 -6.86 -6.80 6.63
CA LEU A 5 -7.46 -6.53 5.32
C LEU A 5 -8.90 -6.02 5.41
N ASP A 6 -9.55 -6.28 6.54
CA ASP A 6 -10.88 -5.82 6.92
C ASP A 6 -10.86 -4.50 7.72
N ASP A 7 -9.69 -3.88 7.89
CA ASP A 7 -9.56 -2.58 8.57
C ASP A 7 -10.24 -1.45 7.79
N ASP A 8 -10.83 -0.49 8.51
CA ASP A 8 -11.47 0.72 7.98
C ASP A 8 -10.57 1.47 6.97
N LEU A 9 -9.24 1.43 7.14
CA LEU A 9 -8.27 2.01 6.22
C LEU A 9 -8.44 1.51 4.77
N PHE A 10 -8.80 0.24 4.59
CA PHE A 10 -9.05 -0.36 3.27
C PHE A 10 -10.55 -0.40 2.91
N GLY A 11 -11.42 0.05 3.84
CA GLY A 11 -12.86 -0.03 3.73
C GLY A 11 -13.46 0.88 2.66
N LYS A 12 -14.64 0.49 2.17
CA LYS A 12 -15.43 1.28 1.21
C LYS A 12 -15.87 2.63 1.78
N GLU A 13 -16.21 2.69 3.07
CA GLU A 13 -16.72 3.91 3.69
C GLU A 13 -15.70 5.05 3.63
N LEU A 14 -14.42 4.73 3.86
CA LEU A 14 -13.34 5.70 3.79
C LEU A 14 -12.98 6.05 2.33
N ASN A 15 -12.88 5.05 1.46
CA ASN A 15 -12.25 5.17 0.14
C ASN A 15 -13.25 5.32 -1.02
N GLY A 16 -14.56 5.27 -0.76
CA GLY A 16 -15.62 5.16 -1.78
C GLY A 16 -15.72 3.79 -2.46
N THR A 17 -14.62 3.03 -2.51
CA THR A 17 -14.54 1.63 -2.95
C THR A 17 -13.53 0.89 -2.09
N ALA A 18 -13.82 -0.36 -1.71
CA ALA A 18 -12.90 -1.15 -0.90
C ALA A 18 -11.58 -1.44 -1.64
N LEU A 19 -10.46 -1.30 -0.94
CA LEU A 19 -9.12 -1.55 -1.46
C LEU A 19 -8.76 -3.03 -1.30
N ALA A 20 -9.41 -3.90 -2.07
CA ALA A 20 -9.20 -5.35 -1.98
C ALA A 20 -7.94 -5.85 -2.71
N SER A 21 -7.47 -5.12 -3.72
CA SER A 21 -6.33 -5.52 -4.54
C SER A 21 -5.54 -4.30 -5.02
N VAL A 22 -4.22 -4.47 -5.03
CA VAL A 22 -3.24 -3.52 -5.57
C VAL A 22 -2.28 -4.24 -6.50
N ARG A 23 -1.70 -3.50 -7.44
CA ARG A 23 -0.62 -3.99 -8.29
C ARG A 23 0.71 -3.66 -7.65
N CYS A 24 1.55 -4.67 -7.46
CA CYS A 24 2.85 -4.50 -6.81
C CYS A 24 3.88 -5.48 -7.37
N ARG A 25 5.12 -4.99 -7.55
CA ARG A 25 6.31 -5.83 -7.72
C ARG A 25 6.82 -6.24 -6.35
N ARG A 26 6.98 -7.54 -6.17
CA ARG A 26 7.48 -8.15 -4.93
C ARG A 26 8.85 -8.76 -5.19
N GLU A 27 9.49 -9.22 -4.13
CA GLU A 27 10.72 -10.01 -4.22
C GLU A 27 10.45 -11.30 -5.02
N ARG A 28 11.38 -11.70 -5.88
CA ARG A 28 11.33 -13.01 -6.55
C ARG A 28 11.41 -14.13 -5.52
N ALA A 29 10.85 -15.30 -5.85
CA ALA A 29 10.81 -16.44 -4.95
C ALA A 29 12.21 -16.94 -4.52
N ASP A 30 13.23 -16.72 -5.37
CA ASP A 30 14.63 -17.05 -5.11
C ASP A 30 15.39 -15.93 -4.38
N GLY A 31 14.75 -14.80 -4.07
CA GLY A 31 15.36 -13.65 -3.39
C GLY A 31 16.32 -12.84 -4.25
N SER A 32 16.44 -13.11 -5.56
CA SER A 32 17.40 -12.45 -6.46
C SER A 32 17.09 -10.97 -6.78
N GLY A 33 16.02 -10.42 -6.20
CA GLY A 33 15.62 -9.02 -6.36
C GLY A 33 14.13 -8.84 -6.65
N PRO A 34 13.72 -7.67 -7.16
CA PRO A 34 12.33 -7.41 -7.55
C PRO A 34 11.91 -8.23 -8.75
N ASP A 35 10.66 -8.69 -8.74
CA ASP A 35 10.02 -9.29 -9.90
C ASP A 35 9.86 -8.26 -11.03
N THR A 36 9.92 -8.73 -12.28
CA THR A 36 9.77 -7.88 -13.47
C THR A 36 8.32 -7.43 -13.65
N GLU A 37 7.37 -8.28 -13.29
CA GLU A 37 5.94 -8.04 -13.50
C GLU A 37 5.22 -7.58 -12.24
N TYR A 38 4.27 -6.66 -12.42
CA TYR A 38 3.33 -6.32 -11.37
C TYR A 38 2.29 -7.41 -11.20
N ARG A 39 2.11 -7.89 -9.97
CA ARG A 39 1.08 -8.86 -9.62
C ARG A 39 -0.07 -8.18 -8.89
N ASN A 40 -1.29 -8.67 -9.09
CA ASN A 40 -2.42 -8.32 -8.25
C ASN A 40 -2.27 -9.03 -6.90
N VAL A 41 -2.17 -8.26 -5.83
CA VAL A 41 -1.96 -8.76 -4.47
C VAL A 41 -2.87 -7.98 -3.51
N PRO A 42 -3.22 -8.57 -2.35
CA PRO A 42 -3.87 -7.80 -1.29
C PRO A 42 -2.99 -6.62 -0.84
N PRO A 43 -3.59 -5.51 -0.37
CA PRO A 43 -2.81 -4.44 0.22
C PRO A 43 -1.97 -4.96 1.39
N PHE A 44 -0.79 -4.39 1.53
CA PHE A 44 0.13 -4.72 2.61
C PHE A 44 0.67 -3.42 3.17
N LEU A 45 0.07 -2.99 4.28
CA LEU A 45 0.57 -1.91 5.10
C LEU A 45 0.76 -2.44 6.52
N GLU A 46 1.70 -1.82 7.22
CA GLU A 46 1.94 -2.04 8.62
C GLU A 46 1.69 -0.75 9.37
N GLY A 47 1.45 -0.84 10.67
CA GLY A 47 1.24 0.35 11.47
C GLY A 47 1.53 0.17 12.95
N ILE A 48 1.49 1.30 13.64
CA ILE A 48 1.53 1.41 15.09
C ILE A 48 0.21 2.03 15.53
N ARG A 49 -0.42 1.42 16.54
CA ARG A 49 -1.67 1.90 17.11
C ARG A 49 -1.45 2.56 18.46
N VAL A 50 -2.14 3.67 18.67
CA VAL A 50 -2.31 4.29 19.98
C VAL A 50 -3.80 4.51 20.17
N GLN A 51 -4.34 4.05 21.29
CA GLN A 51 -5.77 4.18 21.61
C GLN A 51 -6.68 3.71 20.46
N ASN A 52 -6.38 2.52 19.92
CA ASN A 52 -7.15 1.87 18.85
C ASN A 52 -7.08 2.56 17.46
N ARG A 53 -6.28 3.62 17.29
CA ARG A 53 -6.10 4.36 16.04
C ARG A 53 -4.69 4.18 15.47
N TRP A 54 -4.57 4.03 14.14
CA TRP A 54 -3.27 4.03 13.48
C TRP A 54 -2.64 5.43 13.55
N VAL A 55 -1.48 5.52 14.21
CA VAL A 55 -0.69 6.76 14.31
C VAL A 55 0.54 6.73 13.41
N VAL A 56 0.94 5.53 12.98
CA VAL A 56 1.94 5.31 11.94
C VAL A 56 1.34 4.33 10.94
N VAL A 57 1.46 4.66 9.66
CA VAL A 57 1.18 3.76 8.54
C VAL A 57 2.46 3.66 7.72
N TYR A 58 2.95 2.44 7.57
CA TYR A 58 4.19 2.11 6.89
C TYR A 58 3.89 1.22 5.69
N SER A 59 4.45 1.59 4.54
CA SER A 59 4.46 0.74 3.35
C SER A 59 5.86 0.16 3.16
N LYS A 60 5.99 -1.16 3.33
CA LYS A 60 7.22 -1.87 2.98
C LYS A 60 7.57 -1.70 1.49
N TYR A 61 6.54 -1.56 0.66
CA TYR A 61 6.66 -1.49 -0.79
C TYR A 61 6.44 -0.05 -1.22
N ASP A 62 7.46 0.52 -1.85
CA ASP A 62 7.53 1.94 -2.08
C ASP A 62 6.26 2.52 -2.73
N LEU A 63 5.82 3.65 -2.19
CA LEU A 63 4.76 4.49 -2.74
C LEU A 63 5.35 5.75 -3.40
N GLY A 64 6.53 6.20 -2.97
CA GLY A 64 7.10 7.49 -3.37
C GLY A 64 7.49 7.52 -4.84
N CYS A 65 8.38 6.62 -5.26
CA CYS A 65 8.82 6.52 -6.66
C CYS A 65 7.64 6.27 -7.60
N ALA A 66 6.64 5.50 -7.13
CA ALA A 66 5.41 5.28 -7.86
C ALA A 66 4.63 6.58 -8.09
N LEU A 67 4.38 7.36 -7.03
CA LEU A 67 3.65 8.63 -7.08
C LEU A 67 4.39 9.70 -7.89
N GLU A 68 5.72 9.70 -7.85
CA GLU A 68 6.59 10.57 -8.65
C GLU A 68 6.65 10.17 -10.13
N LYS A 69 6.06 9.02 -10.49
CA LYS A 69 6.14 8.41 -11.83
C LYS A 69 7.58 8.15 -12.28
N HIS A 70 8.48 7.93 -11.33
CA HIS A 70 9.90 7.69 -11.57
C HIS A 70 10.29 6.28 -11.13
N GLN A 71 9.68 5.27 -11.75
CA GLN A 71 9.91 3.86 -11.39
C GLN A 71 10.94 3.21 -12.32
N SER A 72 12.02 2.71 -11.74
CA SER A 72 12.91 1.77 -12.42
C SER A 72 12.28 0.37 -12.43
N THR A 73 12.69 -0.46 -13.40
CA THR A 73 12.36 -1.90 -13.42
C THR A 73 12.93 -2.65 -12.23
N ASP A 74 13.99 -2.10 -11.62
CA ASP A 74 14.68 -2.69 -10.47
C ASP A 74 14.11 -2.25 -9.11
N CYS A 75 12.97 -1.54 -9.11
CA CYS A 75 12.32 -1.10 -7.87
C CYS A 75 11.24 -2.09 -7.42
N LEU A 76 11.27 -2.47 -6.14
CA LEU A 76 10.12 -3.01 -5.43
C LEU A 76 9.11 -1.89 -5.21
N GLY A 77 7.82 -2.15 -5.40
CA GLY A 77 6.83 -1.10 -5.17
C GLY A 77 5.53 -1.27 -5.93
N HIS A 78 4.64 -0.34 -5.68
CA HIS A 78 3.32 -0.29 -6.29
C HIS A 78 3.37 0.35 -7.68
N ASP A 79 2.44 0.03 -8.57
CA ASP A 79 2.24 0.89 -9.74
C ASP A 79 1.63 2.24 -9.30
N TYR A 80 1.68 3.24 -10.18
CA TYR A 80 1.14 4.58 -9.88
C TYR A 80 -0.31 4.55 -9.37
N ALA A 81 -1.18 3.78 -10.03
CA ALA A 81 -2.60 3.73 -9.69
C ALA A 81 -2.84 3.12 -8.30
N SER A 82 -2.08 2.09 -7.94
CA SER A 82 -2.19 1.48 -6.61
C SER A 82 -1.55 2.34 -5.53
N ALA A 83 -0.42 2.98 -5.83
CA ALA A 83 0.23 3.89 -4.91
C ALA A 83 -0.66 5.09 -4.58
N LEU A 84 -1.33 5.64 -5.59
CA LEU A 84 -2.31 6.72 -5.41
C LEU A 84 -3.46 6.29 -4.50
N LYS A 85 -4.04 5.10 -4.74
CA LYS A 85 -5.11 4.56 -3.88
C LYS A 85 -4.68 4.41 -2.43
N LEU A 86 -3.52 3.79 -2.18
CA LEU A 86 -3.00 3.59 -0.82
C LEU A 86 -2.63 4.91 -0.14
N GLY A 87 -2.00 5.83 -0.86
CA GLY A 87 -1.65 7.15 -0.35
C GLY A 87 -2.90 7.97 0.01
N THR A 88 -3.91 7.98 -0.87
CA THR A 88 -5.19 8.63 -0.59
C THR A 88 -5.88 8.01 0.63
N ALA A 89 -5.91 6.68 0.76
CA ALA A 89 -6.47 6.01 1.93
C ALA A 89 -5.79 6.46 3.23
N ALA A 90 -4.46 6.51 3.25
CA ALA A 90 -3.69 6.95 4.42
C ALA A 90 -4.00 8.42 4.79
N VAL A 91 -4.08 9.31 3.80
CA VAL A 91 -4.43 10.73 4.02
C VAL A 91 -5.87 10.87 4.53
N LEU A 92 -6.84 10.20 3.89
CA LEU A 92 -8.24 10.25 4.31
C LEU A 92 -8.40 9.70 5.74
N TYR A 93 -7.74 8.59 6.07
CA TYR A 93 -7.75 8.04 7.42
C TYR A 93 -7.21 9.05 8.46
N ALA A 94 -6.11 9.72 8.13
CA ALA A 94 -5.51 10.72 9.01
C ALA A 94 -6.42 11.94 9.25
N MET A 95 -7.22 12.33 8.24
CA MET A 95 -8.08 13.52 8.31
C MET A 95 -9.48 13.27 8.86
N MET A 96 -10.04 12.08 8.64
CA MET A 96 -11.46 11.79 8.91
C MET A 96 -11.70 10.99 10.19
N ARG A 97 -10.66 10.40 10.78
CA ARG A 97 -10.75 9.62 12.02
C ARG A 97 -9.92 10.25 13.11
#